data_AF-A0A9Q2RWP2-F1
#
_entry.id   AF-A0A9Q2RWP2-F1
#
_cell.length_a   1.000
_cell.length_b   1.000
_cell.length_c   1.000
_cell.angle_alpha   90.00
_cell.angle_beta   90.00
_cell.angle_gamma   90.00
#
_symmetry.space_group_name_H-M   'P 1'
#
loop_
_entity.id
_entity.type
_entity.pdbx_description
1 polymer ?
#
loop_
_entity_poly.entity_id
_entity_poly.type
_entity_poly.pdbx_seq_one_letter_code
_entity_poly.pdbx_strand_id
1 'polypeptide(L)'
;MVLRRTGAVVGLCFAVSTAGAQDLPPPQPGDAVEMIELMLGRVPSRHDSPLAAMHGLADLYGRGLEQARSGTPGAAGLWLLLGDVALRSTDAGLTQSYAADMLPLYRQQPDAILLVLTDAPWLAPSTCHHLSAYFGSEDRPEDGRAPFLASETPRIAKALPDPVASACLEALATPR
;
A
#
# COMPACT_ATOMS: atom_id res chain seq x y z
N MET A 1 -32.63 -11.42 -61.28
CA MET A 1 -33.05 -10.02 -61.11
C MET A 1 -33.60 -9.87 -59.69
N VAL A 2 -32.99 -8.98 -58.89
CA VAL A 2 -33.49 -8.27 -57.68
C VAL A 2 -33.95 -9.13 -56.47
N LEU A 3 -33.21 -9.30 -55.37
CA LEU A 3 -32.75 -8.40 -54.27
C LEU A 3 -33.72 -8.30 -53.05
N ARG A 4 -33.20 -8.72 -51.88
CA ARG A 4 -33.40 -8.24 -50.47
C ARG A 4 -34.70 -8.51 -49.69
N ARG A 5 -34.53 -9.10 -48.49
CA ARG A 5 -34.73 -8.48 -47.13
C ARG A 5 -34.25 -9.47 -46.05
N THR A 6 -33.03 -9.37 -45.53
CA THR A 6 -32.65 -8.75 -44.23
C THR A 6 -33.50 -9.12 -43.01
N GLY A 7 -32.90 -9.90 -42.11
CA GLY A 7 -32.73 -9.51 -40.69
C GLY A 7 -33.67 -10.13 -39.66
N ALA A 8 -33.11 -10.98 -38.77
CA ALA A 8 -33.46 -11.02 -37.36
C ALA A 8 -32.26 -11.59 -36.57
N VAL A 9 -31.49 -10.69 -35.96
CA VAL A 9 -30.50 -10.98 -34.93
C VAL A 9 -31.25 -11.10 -33.61
N VAL A 10 -31.12 -12.23 -32.92
CA VAL A 10 -31.48 -12.40 -31.50
C VAL A 10 -30.21 -12.95 -30.87
N GLY A 11 -29.40 -12.20 -30.14
CA GLY A 11 -29.76 -11.41 -28.97
C GLY A 11 -29.26 -12.15 -27.73
N LEU A 12 -27.95 -12.43 -27.67
CA LEU A 12 -27.31 -13.08 -26.53
C LEU A 12 -27.16 -12.04 -25.42
N CYS A 13 -28.05 -12.07 -24.42
CA CYS A 13 -27.89 -11.24 -23.22
C CYS A 13 -26.69 -11.76 -22.41
N PHE A 14 -25.56 -11.08 -22.54
CA PHE A 14 -24.50 -11.14 -21.54
C PHE A 14 -25.05 -10.53 -20.25
N ALA A 15 -25.34 -11.37 -19.26
CA ALA A 15 -25.49 -10.94 -17.89
C ALA A 15 -24.12 -10.44 -17.41
N VAL A 16 -23.90 -9.12 -17.54
CA VAL A 16 -22.81 -8.45 -16.84
C VAL A 16 -23.19 -8.46 -15.37
N SER A 17 -22.63 -9.41 -14.62
CA SER A 17 -22.62 -9.34 -13.17
C SER A 17 -21.86 -8.09 -12.78
N THR A 18 -22.57 -6.99 -12.54
CA THR A 18 -22.04 -5.85 -11.79
C THR A 18 -21.89 -6.32 -10.35
N ALA A 19 -20.81 -7.02 -10.07
CA ALA A 19 -20.27 -7.05 -8.71
C ALA A 19 -20.05 -5.59 -8.35
N GLY A 20 -20.91 -5.06 -7.47
CA GLY A 20 -20.88 -3.67 -7.08
C GLY A 20 -19.48 -3.35 -6.59
N ALA A 21 -18.78 -2.47 -7.30
CA ALA A 21 -17.74 -1.68 -6.67
C ALA A 21 -18.42 -1.04 -5.46
N GLN A 22 -18.05 -1.45 -4.26
CA GLN A 22 -18.43 -0.72 -3.07
C GLN A 22 -17.86 0.67 -3.28
N ASP A 23 -18.73 1.67 -3.42
CA ASP A 23 -18.33 3.08 -3.55
C ASP A 23 -17.58 3.46 -2.28
N LEU A 24 -16.25 3.31 -2.32
CA LEU A 24 -15.39 3.82 -1.28
C LEU A 24 -15.61 5.33 -1.23
N PRO A 25 -15.71 5.91 -0.01
CA PRO A 25 -15.89 7.34 0.11
C PRO A 25 -14.76 8.06 -0.65
N PRO A 26 -15.08 9.16 -1.37
CA PRO A 26 -14.08 9.87 -2.14
C PRO A 26 -12.93 10.31 -1.23
N PRO A 27 -11.69 10.42 -1.75
CA PRO A 27 -10.55 10.90 -0.99
C PRO A 27 -10.89 12.24 -0.34
N GLN A 28 -10.68 12.38 0.97
CA GLN A 28 -10.98 13.62 1.66
C GLN A 28 -9.96 14.68 1.22
N PRO A 29 -10.36 15.86 0.73
CA PRO A 29 -9.42 16.89 0.28
C PRO A 29 -8.38 17.27 1.35
N GLY A 30 -8.75 17.18 2.62
CA GLY A 30 -7.86 17.44 3.75
C GLY A 30 -6.76 16.40 3.94
N ASP A 31 -6.88 15.18 3.43
CA ASP A 31 -5.89 14.11 3.64
C ASP A 31 -4.58 14.40 2.88
N ALA A 32 -4.67 15.04 1.72
CA ALA A 32 -3.48 15.49 0.98
C ALA A 32 -2.72 16.59 1.73
N VAL A 33 -3.44 17.55 2.32
CA VAL A 33 -2.83 18.63 3.12
C VAL A 33 -2.18 18.05 4.37
N GLU A 34 -2.88 17.14 5.06
CA GLU A 34 -2.32 16.45 6.24
C GLU A 34 -1.06 15.66 5.88
N MET A 35 -1.06 14.92 4.77
CA MET A 35 0.13 14.19 4.31
C MET A 35 1.33 15.13 4.08
N ILE A 36 1.11 16.29 3.45
CA ILE A 36 2.16 17.29 3.22
C ILE A 36 2.67 17.83 4.56
N GLU A 37 1.78 18.16 5.50
CA GLU A 37 2.18 18.64 6.83
C GLU A 37 3.01 17.60 7.59
N LEU A 38 2.61 16.33 7.55
CA LEU A 38 3.36 15.23 8.15
C LEU A 38 4.73 15.04 7.50
N MET A 39 4.82 15.11 6.16
CA MET A 39 6.10 15.05 5.45
C MET A 39 7.07 16.18 5.85
N LEU A 40 6.52 17.35 6.22
CA LEU A 40 7.25 18.51 6.74
C LEU A 40 7.53 18.42 8.25
N GLY A 41 7.16 17.32 8.91
CA GLY A 41 7.34 17.12 10.36
C GLY A 41 6.44 18.00 11.22
N ARG A 42 5.28 18.42 10.69
CA ARG A 42 4.32 19.26 11.41
C ARG A 42 3.19 18.43 11.99
N VAL A 43 2.66 18.89 13.12
CA VAL A 43 1.34 18.44 13.60
C VAL A 43 0.29 18.98 12.63
N PRO A 44 -0.59 18.13 12.06
CA PRO A 44 -1.53 18.59 11.06
C PRO A 44 -2.48 19.66 11.61
N SER A 45 -2.62 20.77 10.87
CA SER A 45 -3.25 22.00 11.36
C SER A 45 -4.78 21.94 11.39
N ARG A 46 -5.37 20.95 10.71
CA ARG A 46 -6.82 20.75 10.65
C ARG A 46 -7.43 20.28 11.98
N HIS A 47 -6.60 19.90 12.96
CA HIS A 47 -7.05 19.37 14.25
C HIS A 47 -6.85 20.39 15.36
N ASP A 48 -7.89 20.58 16.18
CA ASP A 48 -7.91 21.61 17.23
C ASP A 48 -6.97 21.31 18.42
N SER A 49 -6.44 20.09 18.51
CA SER A 49 -5.53 19.69 19.59
C SER A 49 -4.58 18.56 19.15
N PRO A 50 -3.44 18.36 19.86
CA PRO A 50 -2.55 17.23 19.60
C PRO A 50 -3.23 15.86 19.73
N LEU A 51 -4.17 15.70 20.67
CA LEU A 51 -4.92 14.46 20.82
C LEU A 51 -5.84 14.20 19.62
N ALA A 52 -6.51 15.25 19.13
CA ALA A 52 -7.31 15.16 17.91
C ALA A 52 -6.43 14.84 16.69
N ALA A 53 -5.21 15.39 16.61
CA ALA A 53 -4.26 15.06 15.56
C ALA A 53 -3.81 13.60 15.59
N MET A 54 -3.58 13.02 16.77
CA MET A 54 -3.28 11.59 16.90
C MET A 54 -4.44 10.70 16.44
N HIS A 55 -5.68 11.02 16.80
CA HIS A 55 -6.85 10.30 16.30
C HIS A 55 -7.02 10.46 14.78
N GLY A 56 -6.80 11.67 14.26
CA GLY A 56 -6.83 11.95 12.83
C GLY A 56 -5.80 11.14 12.05
N LEU A 57 -4.58 11.00 12.59
CA LEU A 57 -3.53 10.17 12.00
C LEU A 57 -3.91 8.68 12.00
N ALA A 58 -4.49 8.18 13.10
CA ALA A 58 -4.99 6.81 13.17
C ALA A 58 -6.11 6.56 12.14
N ASP A 59 -7.03 7.52 11.98
CA ASP A 59 -8.10 7.45 10.99
C ASP A 59 -7.56 7.51 9.54
N LEU A 60 -6.57 8.36 9.29
CA LEU A 60 -5.87 8.45 7.99
C LEU A 60 -5.19 7.12 7.66
N TYR A 61 -4.49 6.52 8.63
CA TYR A 61 -3.87 5.21 8.50
C TYR A 61 -4.90 4.12 8.16
N GLY A 62 -5.98 4.02 8.94
CA GLY A 62 -7.02 3.00 8.77
C GLY A 62 -7.70 3.08 7.41
N ARG A 63 -8.17 4.29 7.01
CA ARG A 63 -8.77 4.50 5.70
C ARG A 63 -7.78 4.24 4.56
N GLY A 64 -6.54 4.69 4.69
CA GLY A 64 -5.50 4.48 3.70
C GLY A 64 -5.22 2.99 3.47
N LEU A 65 -5.17 2.19 4.55
CA LEU A 65 -4.99 0.75 4.47
C LEU A 65 -6.19 0.07 3.79
N GLU A 66 -7.43 0.44 4.14
CA GLU A 66 -8.63 -0.10 3.50
C GLU A 66 -8.71 0.24 2.01
N GLN A 67 -8.39 1.48 1.64
CA GLN A 67 -8.33 1.91 0.24
C GLN A 67 -7.21 1.19 -0.52
N ALA A 68 -6.06 0.99 0.11
CA ALA A 68 -4.99 0.18 -0.46
C ALA A 68 -5.46 -1.26 -0.68
N ARG A 69 -6.06 -1.91 0.33
CA ARG A 69 -6.59 -3.30 0.27
C ARG A 69 -7.65 -3.52 -0.82
N SER A 70 -8.44 -2.49 -1.10
CA SER A 70 -9.50 -2.53 -2.12
C SER A 70 -9.00 -2.22 -3.54
N GLY A 71 -7.71 -1.92 -3.72
CA GLY A 71 -7.14 -1.61 -5.02
C GLY A 71 -7.53 -0.22 -5.54
N THR A 72 -7.89 0.71 -4.65
CA THR A 72 -8.19 2.10 -5.03
C THR A 72 -6.96 2.70 -5.73
N PRO A 73 -7.12 3.29 -6.95
CA PRO A 73 -6.00 3.85 -7.68
C PRO A 73 -5.19 4.85 -6.84
N GLY A 74 -3.88 4.64 -6.73
CA GLY A 74 -2.96 5.50 -5.98
C GLY A 74 -2.95 5.32 -4.46
N ALA A 75 -3.93 4.62 -3.87
CA ALA A 75 -4.03 4.47 -2.42
C ALA A 75 -2.85 3.71 -1.81
N ALA A 76 -2.37 2.66 -2.49
CA ALA A 76 -1.18 1.93 -2.07
C ALA A 76 0.04 2.87 -1.97
N GLY A 77 0.24 3.76 -2.94
CA GLY A 77 1.34 4.72 -2.91
C GLY A 77 1.25 5.74 -1.79
N LEU A 78 0.05 6.26 -1.52
CA LEU A 78 -0.17 7.17 -0.39
C LEU A 78 0.04 6.47 0.95
N TRP A 79 -0.38 5.21 1.08
CA TRP A 79 -0.16 4.43 2.29
C TRP A 79 1.34 4.11 2.49
N LEU A 80 2.08 3.72 1.46
CA LEU A 80 3.53 3.54 1.57
C LEU A 80 4.26 4.85 1.92
N LEU A 81 3.82 5.98 1.39
CA LEU A 81 4.36 7.30 1.76
C LEU A 81 4.11 7.62 3.24
N LEU A 82 2.94 7.30 3.78
CA LEU A 82 2.68 7.45 5.21
C LEU A 82 3.57 6.53 6.05
N GLY A 83 3.87 5.32 5.56
CA GLY A 83 4.84 4.41 6.18
C GLY A 83 6.27 4.96 6.17
N ASP A 84 6.68 5.66 5.12
CA ASP A 84 7.95 6.38 5.07
C ASP A 84 8.01 7.52 6.09
N VAL A 85 6.94 8.31 6.16
CA VAL A 85 6.78 9.37 7.17
C VAL A 85 6.92 8.80 8.57
N ALA A 86 6.27 7.67 8.88
CA ALA A 86 6.31 7.04 10.20
C ALA A 86 7.75 6.78 10.69
N LEU A 87 8.62 6.29 9.81
CA LEU A 87 10.02 6.04 10.13
C LEU A 87 10.80 7.33 10.30
N ARG A 88 10.60 8.32 9.41
CA ARG A 88 11.31 9.61 9.48
C ARG A 88 10.90 10.46 10.68
N SER A 89 9.64 10.36 11.13
CA SER A 89 9.14 11.06 12.31
C SER A 89 9.40 10.30 13.61
N THR A 90 10.01 9.11 13.56
CA THR A 90 10.21 8.22 14.71
C THR A 90 8.90 7.92 15.47
N ASP A 91 7.78 7.85 14.74
CA ASP A 91 6.48 7.54 15.34
C ASP A 91 6.41 6.04 15.63
N ALA A 92 6.60 5.68 16.90
CA ALA A 92 6.64 4.29 17.33
C ALA A 92 5.28 3.58 17.13
N GLY A 93 4.17 4.27 17.38
CA GLY A 93 2.83 3.67 17.27
C GLY A 93 2.46 3.38 15.81
N LEU A 94 2.72 4.35 14.94
CA LEU A 94 2.49 4.19 13.51
C LEU A 94 3.46 3.15 12.91
N THR A 95 4.74 3.17 13.29
CA THR A 95 5.73 2.18 12.84
C THR A 95 5.34 0.76 13.23
N GLN A 96 4.88 0.54 14.47
CA GLN A 96 4.38 -0.77 14.91
C GLN A 96 3.14 -1.22 14.12
N SER A 97 2.26 -0.28 13.78
CA SER A 97 1.09 -0.58 12.94
C SER A 97 1.52 -1.02 11.54
N TYR A 98 2.46 -0.31 10.91
CA TYR A 98 3.03 -0.72 9.62
C TYR A 98 3.74 -2.07 9.68
N ALA A 99 4.52 -2.34 10.74
CA ALA A 99 5.16 -3.64 10.92
C ALA A 99 4.13 -4.79 10.96
N ALA A 100 2.96 -4.55 11.55
CA ALA A 100 1.88 -5.54 11.60
C ALA A 100 1.16 -5.73 10.25
N ASP A 101 0.92 -4.64 9.50
CA ASP A 101 0.03 -4.65 8.32
C ASP A 101 0.74 -4.72 6.96
N MET A 102 2.04 -4.37 6.88
CA MET A 102 2.77 -4.28 5.62
C MET A 102 2.90 -5.64 4.91
N LEU A 103 3.29 -6.71 5.61
CA LEU A 103 3.39 -8.03 4.99
C LEU A 103 2.02 -8.60 4.59
N PRO A 104 0.96 -8.52 5.42
CA PRO A 104 -0.39 -8.89 4.99
C PRO A 104 -0.84 -8.15 3.72
N LEU A 105 -0.64 -6.83 3.64
CA LEU A 105 -0.99 -6.06 2.44
C LEU A 105 -0.17 -6.50 1.23
N TYR A 106 1.14 -6.68 1.39
CA TYR A 106 2.03 -7.14 0.32
C TYR A 106 1.60 -8.51 -0.21
N ARG A 107 1.26 -9.47 0.67
CA ARG A 107 0.79 -10.79 0.25
C ARG A 107 -0.54 -10.73 -0.50
N GLN A 108 -1.42 -9.80 -0.12
CA GLN A 108 -2.70 -9.62 -0.80
C GLN A 108 -2.53 -9.00 -2.19
N GLN A 109 -1.64 -8.02 -2.33
CA GLN A 109 -1.49 -7.23 -3.56
C GLN A 109 -0.02 -6.95 -3.92
N PRO A 110 0.78 -7.99 -4.17
CA PRO A 110 2.22 -7.83 -4.33
C PRO A 110 2.57 -7.02 -5.58
N ASP A 111 1.84 -7.19 -6.68
CA ASP A 111 2.10 -6.46 -7.92
C ASP A 111 1.77 -4.97 -7.80
N ALA A 112 0.75 -4.60 -7.02
CA ALA A 112 0.41 -3.20 -6.78
C ALA A 112 1.49 -2.51 -5.94
N ILE A 113 2.01 -3.18 -4.91
CA ILE A 113 3.11 -2.64 -4.10
C ILE A 113 4.38 -2.52 -4.95
N LEU A 114 4.75 -3.57 -5.68
CA LEU A 114 5.94 -3.53 -6.53
C LEU A 114 5.84 -2.47 -7.62
N LEU A 115 4.67 -2.26 -8.22
CA LEU A 115 4.44 -1.17 -9.20
C LEU A 115 4.70 0.20 -8.59
N VAL A 116 4.17 0.46 -7.38
CA VAL A 116 4.45 1.72 -6.68
C VAL A 116 5.95 1.89 -6.45
N LEU A 117 6.65 0.83 -6.02
CA LEU A 117 8.09 0.91 -5.78
C LEU A 117 8.91 1.03 -7.08
N THR A 118 8.41 0.52 -8.21
CA THR A 118 9.01 0.79 -9.53
C THR A 118 8.86 2.26 -9.92
N ASP A 119 7.67 2.83 -9.71
CA ASP A 119 7.36 4.23 -10.05
C ASP A 119 8.02 5.24 -9.07
N ALA A 120 8.19 4.83 -7.81
CA ALA A 120 8.80 5.62 -6.75
C ALA A 120 9.84 4.79 -5.95
N PRO A 121 11.02 4.47 -6.53
CA PRO A 121 12.02 3.60 -5.88
C PRO A 121 12.55 4.11 -4.55
N TRP A 122 12.44 5.41 -4.28
CA TRP A 122 12.84 6.02 -3.02
C TRP A 122 11.97 5.60 -1.82
N LEU A 123 10.79 5.01 -2.04
CA LEU A 123 9.95 4.40 -1.01
C LEU A 123 10.39 2.97 -0.62
N ALA A 124 11.27 2.34 -1.40
CA ALA A 124 11.68 0.96 -1.15
C ALA A 124 12.39 0.78 0.20
N PRO A 125 13.31 1.66 0.66
CA PRO A 125 13.98 1.47 1.95
C PRO A 125 13.01 1.37 3.13
N SER A 126 12.03 2.28 3.21
CA SER A 126 11.02 2.28 4.28
C SER A 126 10.02 1.14 4.15
N THR A 127 9.60 0.82 2.92
CA THR A 127 8.72 -0.33 2.66
C THR A 127 9.37 -1.66 3.05
N CYS A 128 10.62 -1.87 2.67
CA CYS A 128 11.38 -3.09 2.99
C CYS A 128 11.77 -3.14 4.47
N HIS A 129 11.93 -1.99 5.14
CA HIS A 129 12.03 -1.94 6.59
C HIS A 129 10.77 -2.49 7.26
N HIS A 130 9.58 -2.01 6.89
CA HIS A 130 8.31 -2.46 7.48
C HIS A 130 8.00 -3.93 7.19
N LEU A 131 8.31 -4.40 5.97
CA LEU A 131 8.21 -5.83 5.63
C LEU A 131 9.13 -6.69 6.51
N SER A 132 10.35 -6.23 6.76
CA SER A 132 11.31 -6.92 7.63
C SER A 132 10.85 -6.94 9.09
N ALA A 133 10.29 -5.83 9.58
CA ALA A 133 9.80 -5.65 10.94
C ALA A 133 8.55 -6.50 11.27
N TYR A 134 7.86 -7.02 10.24
CA TYR A 134 6.80 -8.00 10.47
C TYR A 134 7.34 -9.24 11.18
N PHE A 135 8.50 -9.74 10.76
CA PHE A 135 9.12 -10.93 11.33
C PHE A 135 9.84 -10.58 12.65
N GLY A 136 9.68 -11.41 13.67
CA GLY A 136 10.36 -11.25 14.96
C GLY A 136 9.57 -10.45 16.00
N SER A 137 8.29 -10.18 15.76
CA SER A 137 7.38 -9.61 16.77
C SER A 137 6.51 -10.70 17.41
N GLU A 138 5.93 -10.43 18.59
CA GLU A 138 5.39 -11.43 19.54
C GLU A 138 4.70 -12.65 18.90
N ASP A 139 3.72 -12.42 18.00
CA ASP A 139 2.93 -13.47 17.33
C ASP A 139 3.35 -13.73 15.87
N ARG A 140 4.47 -13.16 15.42
CA ARG A 140 4.93 -13.17 14.02
C ARG A 140 6.34 -13.76 13.95
N PRO A 141 6.44 -15.09 13.81
CA PRO A 141 7.68 -15.80 14.03
C PRO A 141 8.72 -15.49 12.95
N GLU A 142 9.98 -15.54 13.36
CA GLU A 142 11.15 -15.25 12.54
C GLU A 142 11.40 -16.32 11.46
N ASP A 143 10.88 -17.54 11.66
CA ASP A 143 11.01 -18.66 10.73
C ASP A 143 10.36 -18.40 9.36
N GLY A 144 9.38 -17.49 9.30
CA GLY A 144 8.71 -17.07 8.08
C GLY A 144 9.58 -16.19 7.15
N ARG A 145 10.68 -15.62 7.64
CA ARG A 145 11.52 -14.69 6.88
C ARG A 145 12.24 -15.36 5.72
N ALA A 146 12.94 -16.48 5.99
CA ALA A 146 13.73 -17.17 4.97
C ALA A 146 12.87 -17.69 3.79
N PRO A 147 11.71 -18.32 4.02
CA PRO A 147 10.78 -18.70 2.94
C PRO A 147 10.27 -17.49 2.15
N PHE A 148 9.94 -16.37 2.81
CA PHE A 148 9.49 -15.14 2.15
C PHE A 148 10.57 -14.54 1.25
N LEU A 149 11.81 -14.46 1.74
CA LEU A 149 12.94 -13.99 0.95
C LEU A 149 13.17 -14.88 -0.27
N ALA A 150 13.13 -16.19 -0.10
CA ALA A 150 13.32 -17.14 -1.20
C ALA A 150 12.25 -16.97 -2.30
N SER A 151 11.00 -16.71 -1.93
CA SER A 151 9.92 -16.53 -2.91
C SER A 151 9.92 -15.15 -3.57
N GLU A 152 10.24 -14.08 -2.83
CA GLU A 152 10.08 -12.70 -3.33
C GLU A 152 11.36 -12.10 -3.92
N THR A 153 12.54 -12.66 -3.64
CA THR A 153 13.82 -12.14 -4.19
C THR A 153 13.78 -11.95 -5.71
N PRO A 154 13.34 -12.93 -6.53
CA PRO A 154 13.31 -12.76 -7.98
C PRO A 154 12.35 -11.65 -8.43
N ARG A 155 11.26 -11.44 -7.69
CA ARG A 155 10.25 -10.42 -8.02
C ARG A 155 10.75 -9.02 -7.69
N ILE A 156 11.34 -8.85 -6.51
CA ILE A 156 11.92 -7.59 -6.06
C ILE A 156 13.10 -7.18 -6.97
N ALA A 157 14.01 -8.12 -7.26
CA ALA A 157 15.16 -7.87 -8.15
C ALA A 157 14.74 -7.52 -9.59
N LYS A 158 13.58 -8.01 -10.04
CA LYS A 158 13.02 -7.67 -11.36
C LYS A 158 12.31 -6.31 -11.35
N ALA A 159 11.61 -5.98 -10.27
CA ALA A 159 10.77 -4.78 -10.19
C ALA A 159 11.58 -3.51 -9.90
N LEU A 160 12.65 -3.62 -9.12
CA LEU A 160 13.42 -2.47 -8.66
C LEU A 160 14.77 -2.38 -9.38
N PRO A 161 15.24 -1.17 -9.69
CA PRO A 161 16.58 -0.98 -10.23
C PRO A 161 17.64 -1.23 -9.14
N ASP A 162 18.83 -1.66 -9.54
CA ASP A 162 20.01 -1.52 -8.68
C ASP A 162 20.43 -0.05 -8.58
N PRO A 163 20.94 0.41 -7.41
CA PRO A 163 21.24 -0.36 -6.20
C PRO A 163 20.05 -0.56 -5.23
N VAL A 164 18.86 -0.07 -5.57
CA VAL A 164 17.68 -0.07 -4.69
C VAL A 164 17.21 -1.49 -4.36
N ALA A 165 17.15 -2.38 -5.37
CA ALA A 165 16.79 -3.79 -5.17
C ALA A 165 17.70 -4.45 -4.14
N SER A 166 19.01 -4.32 -4.32
CA SER A 166 20.02 -4.89 -3.43
C SER A 166 19.86 -4.39 -1.98
N ALA A 167 19.68 -3.08 -1.78
CA ALA A 167 19.47 -2.51 -0.45
C ALA A 167 18.16 -2.98 0.21
N CYS A 168 17.08 -3.10 -0.57
CA CYS A 168 15.81 -3.63 -0.07
C CYS A 168 15.95 -5.09 0.40
N LEU A 169 16.59 -5.94 -0.39
CA LEU A 169 16.78 -7.36 -0.06
C LEU A 169 17.67 -7.53 1.18
N GLU A 170 18.71 -6.71 1.33
CA GLU A 170 19.53 -6.66 2.55
C GLU A 170 18.69 -6.25 3.77
N ALA A 171 17.84 -5.23 3.63
CA ALA A 171 16.95 -4.78 4.70
C ALA A 171 15.94 -5.85 5.13
N LEU A 172 15.42 -6.64 4.17
CA LEU A 172 14.52 -7.78 4.42
C LEU A 172 15.23 -8.95 5.11
N ALA A 173 16.49 -9.20 4.78
CA ALA A 173 17.30 -10.24 5.39
C ALA A 173 17.75 -9.92 6.83
N THR A 174 17.73 -8.64 7.22
CA THR A 174 18.22 -8.19 8.53
C THR A 174 17.08 -8.08 9.55
N PRO A 175 17.13 -8.81 10.69
CA PRO A 175 16.18 -8.65 11.78
C PRO A 175 16.09 -7.22 12.32
N ARG A 176 14.91 -6.83 12.79
CA ARG A 176 14.60 -5.48 13.29
C ARG A 176 14.22 -5.51 14.77
#